data_AF-A0A3A4VI64-F1
#
_entry.id   AF-A0A3A4VI64-F1
#
_cell.length_a   1.000
_cell.length_b   1.000
_cell.length_c   1.000
_cell.angle_alpha   90.00
_cell.angle_beta   90.00
_cell.angle_gamma   90.00
#
_symmetry.space_group_name_H-M   'P 1'
#
loop_
_entity.id
_entity.type
_entity.pdbx_description
1 polymer ?
#
loop_
_entity_poly.entity_id
_entity_poly.type
_entity_poly.pdbx_seq_one_letter_code
_entity_poly.pdbx_strand_id
1 'polypeptide(L)'
;MTDEINVGGKRYILSRRAAEMSGYSQDYIGQLARGGHIDAQRIGGLWYVEMESLLNYKKDSDNQKPEPPKPSIQQDPDTLVFFDGKEFISASRASKLSGYAQDYVGQLARSGKVLSRQVGTRWYVDREALLEHKKEKDALLAAVQANAVGIRRNEPQPLEEAANPSERPLGLHFNYAPEHADLLPRLSENPSLEEDRTKPEEEIHAIPIHIVRRESSVRHQTAPQSEISKTPSRLWQYRTGVAPKLLAVLSLTLILGVSSLIAFRGIAGSFAGNPAKNESFAVVSGALGGLDGVTAMLERLLVPEIIYRRSR
;
A
#
# COMPACT_ATOMS: atom_id res chain seq x y z
N MET A 1 -25.50 -28.10 -46.36
CA MET A 1 -25.79 -26.68 -46.09
C MET A 1 -24.60 -25.89 -46.58
N THR A 2 -24.80 -24.80 -47.31
CA THR A 2 -23.68 -24.03 -47.86
C THR A 2 -23.10 -23.15 -46.76
N ASP A 3 -21.82 -23.34 -46.44
CA ASP A 3 -21.17 -22.62 -45.34
C ASP A 3 -20.68 -21.22 -45.75
N GLU A 4 -20.86 -20.85 -47.02
CA GLU A 4 -20.39 -19.58 -47.59
C GLU A 4 -21.52 -18.91 -48.36
N ILE A 5 -21.57 -17.59 -48.28
CA ILE A 5 -22.48 -16.74 -49.05
C ILE A 5 -21.73 -15.51 -49.56
N ASN A 6 -22.15 -14.98 -50.70
CA ASN A 6 -21.62 -13.74 -51.24
C ASN A 6 -22.70 -12.66 -51.12
N VAL A 7 -22.42 -11.60 -50.34
CA VAL A 7 -23.34 -10.48 -50.18
C VAL A 7 -22.57 -9.19 -50.43
N GLY A 8 -23.04 -8.40 -51.41
CA GLY A 8 -22.38 -7.13 -51.77
C GLY A 8 -20.95 -7.29 -52.27
N GLY A 9 -20.63 -8.39 -52.96
CA GLY A 9 -19.29 -8.69 -53.47
C GLY A 9 -18.29 -9.17 -52.42
N LYS A 10 -18.68 -9.18 -51.13
CA LYS A 10 -17.88 -9.74 -50.03
C LYS A 10 -18.31 -11.17 -49.74
N ARG A 11 -17.34 -12.02 -49.37
CA ARG A 11 -17.57 -13.42 -49.01
C ARG A 11 -17.73 -13.54 -47.50
N TYR A 12 -18.88 -14.04 -47.07
CA TYR A 12 -19.17 -14.33 -45.67
C TYR A 12 -19.26 -15.83 -45.45
N ILE A 13 -18.81 -16.24 -44.27
CA ILE A 13 -18.70 -17.65 -43.88
C ILE A 13 -19.54 -17.87 -42.62
N LEU A 14 -20.18 -19.03 -42.51
CA LEU A 14 -21.00 -19.38 -41.36
C LEU A 14 -20.17 -19.30 -40.05
N SER A 15 -20.78 -18.80 -38.97
CA SER A 15 -20.11 -18.62 -37.68
C SER A 15 -19.42 -19.88 -37.15
N ARG A 16 -19.98 -21.06 -37.43
CA ARG A 16 -19.40 -22.36 -37.04
C ARG A 16 -18.06 -22.60 -37.74
N ARG A 17 -18.01 -22.39 -39.07
CA ARG A 17 -16.78 -22.57 -39.85
C ARG A 17 -15.76 -21.47 -39.56
N ALA A 18 -16.22 -20.24 -39.30
CA ALA A 18 -15.36 -19.16 -38.84
C ALA A 18 -14.70 -19.46 -37.48
N ALA A 19 -15.39 -20.15 -36.57
CA ALA A 19 -14.84 -20.62 -35.30
C ALA A 19 -13.70 -21.62 -35.52
N GLU A 20 -13.90 -22.61 -36.39
CA GLU A 20 -12.89 -23.61 -36.74
C GLU A 20 -11.62 -22.98 -37.35
N MET A 21 -11.77 -21.94 -38.18
CA MET A 21 -10.62 -21.29 -38.83
C MET A 21 -9.90 -20.26 -37.95
N SER A 22 -10.63 -19.52 -37.10
CA SER A 22 -10.04 -18.48 -36.23
C SER A 22 -9.49 -19.04 -34.92
N GLY A 23 -10.00 -20.19 -34.48
CA GLY A 23 -9.76 -20.77 -33.16
C GLY A 23 -10.59 -20.13 -32.05
N TYR A 24 -11.50 -19.20 -32.37
CA TYR A 24 -12.44 -18.65 -31.40
C TYR A 24 -13.66 -19.55 -31.22
N SER A 25 -14.38 -19.42 -30.10
CA SER A 25 -15.64 -20.14 -29.93
C SER A 25 -16.73 -19.53 -30.82
N GLN A 26 -17.66 -20.37 -31.28
CA GLN A 26 -18.80 -19.92 -32.08
C GLN A 26 -19.65 -18.86 -31.35
N ASP A 27 -19.81 -19.00 -30.02
CA ASP A 27 -20.54 -18.01 -29.22
C ASP A 27 -19.81 -16.68 -29.14
N TYR A 28 -18.48 -16.68 -28.95
CA TYR A 28 -17.68 -15.45 -28.93
C TYR A 28 -17.77 -14.69 -30.24
N ILE A 29 -17.70 -15.39 -31.39
CA ILE A 29 -17.94 -14.77 -32.70
C ILE A 29 -19.34 -14.16 -32.78
N GLY A 30 -20.35 -14.83 -32.23
CA GLY A 30 -21.70 -14.29 -32.13
C GLY A 30 -21.80 -13.06 -31.24
N GLN A 31 -21.03 -12.98 -30.15
CA GLN A 31 -20.94 -11.79 -29.29
C GLN A 31 -20.30 -10.63 -30.04
N LEU A 32 -19.18 -10.86 -30.73
CA LEU A 32 -18.50 -9.86 -31.55
C LEU A 32 -19.41 -9.32 -32.67
N ALA A 33 -20.17 -10.20 -33.34
CA ALA A 33 -21.12 -9.82 -34.37
C ALA A 33 -22.28 -8.98 -33.81
N ARG A 34 -22.82 -9.33 -32.63
CA ARG A 34 -23.87 -8.52 -31.96
C ARG A 34 -23.33 -7.17 -31.46
N GLY A 35 -22.06 -7.13 -31.04
CA GLY A 35 -21.38 -5.92 -30.60
C GLY A 35 -20.91 -5.00 -31.74
N GLY A 36 -20.99 -5.46 -32.99
CA GLY A 36 -20.52 -4.69 -34.15
C GLY A 36 -19.00 -4.55 -34.22
N HIS A 37 -18.25 -5.43 -33.54
CA HIS A 37 -16.78 -5.42 -33.56
C HIS A 37 -16.21 -6.06 -34.84
N ILE A 38 -17.03 -6.86 -35.54
CA ILE A 38 -16.67 -7.56 -36.78
C ILE A 38 -17.82 -7.44 -37.79
N ASP A 39 -17.47 -7.46 -39.08
CA ASP A 39 -18.44 -7.41 -40.18
C ASP A 39 -19.19 -8.76 -40.26
N ALA A 40 -20.47 -8.73 -39.96
CA ALA A 40 -21.33 -9.91 -39.93
C ALA A 40 -22.77 -9.61 -40.37
N GLN A 41 -23.42 -10.62 -40.94
CA GLN A 41 -24.80 -10.56 -41.41
C GLN A 41 -25.63 -11.70 -40.82
N ARG A 42 -26.89 -11.40 -40.51
CA ARG A 42 -27.83 -12.38 -39.96
C ARG A 42 -28.82 -12.81 -41.04
N ILE A 43 -28.74 -14.07 -41.47
CA ILE A 43 -29.56 -14.63 -42.54
C ILE A 43 -30.12 -15.97 -42.07
N GLY A 44 -31.44 -16.14 -42.15
CA GLY A 44 -32.11 -17.38 -41.71
C GLY A 44 -31.89 -17.71 -40.24
N GLY A 45 -31.67 -16.70 -39.39
CA GLY A 45 -31.38 -16.88 -37.97
C GLY A 45 -29.93 -17.25 -37.64
N LEU A 46 -29.10 -17.51 -38.65
CA LEU A 46 -27.68 -17.82 -38.52
C LEU A 46 -26.81 -16.58 -38.76
N TRP A 47 -25.62 -16.57 -38.15
CA TRP A 47 -24.61 -15.53 -38.37
C TRP A 47 -23.63 -15.96 -39.45
N TYR A 48 -23.41 -15.05 -40.40
CA TYR A 48 -22.41 -15.13 -41.44
C TYR A 48 -21.41 -14.00 -41.21
N VAL A 49 -20.13 -14.31 -41.16
CA VAL A 49 -19.07 -13.40 -40.75
C VAL A 49 -18.04 -13.28 -41.86
N GLU A 50 -17.56 -12.07 -42.11
CA GLU A 50 -16.47 -11.81 -43.04
C GLU A 50 -15.14 -12.22 -42.39
N MET A 51 -14.41 -13.12 -43.03
CA MET A 51 -13.22 -13.73 -42.42
C MET A 51 -12.09 -12.72 -42.20
N GLU A 52 -11.92 -11.77 -43.12
CA GLU A 52 -10.90 -10.73 -43.02
C GLU A 52 -11.11 -9.82 -41.81
N SER A 53 -12.37 -9.43 -41.56
CA SER A 53 -12.75 -8.61 -40.41
C SER A 53 -12.44 -9.31 -39.09
N LEU A 54 -12.79 -10.61 -38.98
CA LEU A 54 -12.50 -11.41 -37.78
C LEU A 54 -10.99 -11.57 -37.52
N LEU A 55 -10.19 -11.75 -38.56
CA LEU A 55 -8.73 -11.86 -38.44
C LEU A 55 -8.08 -10.54 -38.02
N ASN A 56 -8.59 -9.41 -38.51
CA ASN A 56 -8.11 -8.09 -38.09
C ASN A 56 -8.40 -7.85 -36.62
N TYR A 57 -9.62 -8.16 -36.16
CA TYR A 57 -9.98 -8.08 -34.74
C TYR A 57 -9.03 -8.91 -33.86
N LYS A 58 -8.66 -10.12 -34.30
CA LYS A 58 -7.70 -10.97 -33.57
C LYS A 58 -6.34 -10.30 -33.43
N LYS A 59 -5.80 -9.76 -34.52
CA LYS A 59 -4.52 -9.03 -34.51
C LYS A 59 -4.56 -7.81 -33.58
N ASP A 60 -5.65 -7.04 -33.64
CA ASP A 60 -5.82 -5.86 -32.80
C ASP A 60 -5.90 -6.23 -31.31
N SER A 61 -6.61 -7.32 -30.99
CA SER A 61 -6.71 -7.82 -29.61
C SER A 61 -5.38 -8.33 -29.06
N ASP A 62 -4.55 -8.97 -29.88
CA ASP A 62 -3.23 -9.45 -29.48
C ASP A 62 -2.26 -8.29 -29.21
N ASN A 63 -2.39 -7.19 -29.96
CA ASN A 63 -1.64 -5.95 -29.76
C ASN A 63 -2.10 -5.17 -28.53
N GLN A 64 -3.40 -5.23 -28.21
CA GLN A 64 -4.02 -4.54 -27.08
C GLN A 64 -4.02 -5.38 -25.80
N LYS A 65 -2.96 -6.17 -25.54
CA LYS A 65 -2.81 -6.75 -24.20
C LYS A 65 -2.67 -5.60 -23.21
N PRO A 66 -3.62 -5.40 -22.28
CA PRO A 66 -3.45 -4.38 -21.26
C PRO A 66 -2.19 -4.75 -20.49
N GLU A 67 -1.17 -3.89 -20.54
CA GLU A 67 -0.05 -4.06 -19.64
C GLU A 67 -0.63 -4.11 -18.22
N PRO A 68 -0.25 -5.10 -17.39
CA PRO A 68 -0.66 -5.08 -15.99
C PRO A 68 -0.27 -3.71 -15.43
N PRO A 69 -1.12 -3.07 -14.60
CA PRO A 69 -0.81 -1.77 -14.05
C PRO A 69 0.55 -1.88 -13.36
N LYS A 70 1.60 -1.37 -14.01
CA LYS A 70 2.93 -1.31 -13.41
C LYS A 70 2.74 -0.45 -12.17
N PRO A 71 3.10 -0.93 -10.97
CA PRO A 71 2.98 -0.10 -9.77
C PRO A 71 3.77 1.17 -10.07
N SER A 72 3.06 2.31 -10.14
CA SER A 72 3.71 3.59 -10.31
C SER A 72 4.69 3.72 -9.15
N ILE A 73 5.99 3.75 -9.43
CA ILE A 73 7.01 4.09 -8.44
C ILE A 73 6.77 5.57 -8.14
N GLN A 74 5.79 5.84 -7.27
CA GLN A 74 5.63 7.15 -6.66
C GLN A 74 6.91 7.32 -5.85
N GLN A 75 7.76 8.25 -6.27
CA GLN A 75 8.90 8.66 -5.47
C GLN A 75 8.33 9.10 -4.14
N ASP A 76 8.53 8.30 -3.09
CA ASP A 76 7.99 8.55 -1.76
C ASP A 76 8.34 10.00 -1.36
N PRO A 77 7.39 10.96 -1.36
CA PRO A 77 7.71 12.36 -1.10
C PRO A 77 8.12 12.60 0.37
N ASP A 78 7.86 11.63 1.24
CA ASP A 78 8.01 11.72 2.70
C ASP A 78 9.43 11.32 3.17
N THR A 79 10.44 11.46 2.33
CA THR A 79 11.67 10.70 2.50
C THR A 79 12.78 11.46 3.24
N LEU A 80 12.91 12.76 3.01
CA LEU A 80 13.96 13.58 3.61
C LEU A 80 13.41 14.97 3.92
N VAL A 81 13.46 15.35 5.19
CA VAL A 81 13.00 16.64 5.70
C VAL A 81 14.11 17.23 6.54
N PHE A 82 14.42 18.51 6.34
CA PHE A 82 15.40 19.21 7.16
C PHE A 82 14.70 19.94 8.29
N PHE A 83 15.09 19.66 9.53
CA PHE A 83 14.68 20.44 10.69
C PHE A 83 15.94 20.94 11.40
N ASP A 84 16.01 22.25 11.67
CA ASP A 84 17.10 22.87 12.43
C ASP A 84 18.50 22.56 11.88
N GLY A 85 18.60 22.46 10.54
CA GLY A 85 19.84 22.12 9.84
C GLY A 85 20.23 20.63 9.87
N LYS A 86 19.41 19.77 10.48
CA LYS A 86 19.64 18.32 10.56
C LYS A 86 18.73 17.53 9.63
N GLU A 87 19.22 16.38 9.18
CA GLU A 87 18.51 15.49 8.26
C GLU A 87 17.57 14.54 8.99
N PHE A 88 16.27 14.75 8.83
CA PHE A 88 15.26 13.84 9.32
C PHE A 88 14.69 12.98 8.20
N ILE A 89 14.55 11.70 8.48
CA ILE A 89 14.05 10.69 7.56
C ILE A 89 12.80 10.03 8.16
N SER A 90 11.85 9.61 7.32
CA SER A 90 10.67 8.90 7.81
C SER A 90 11.05 7.56 8.44
N ALA A 91 10.23 7.08 9.39
CA ALA A 91 10.44 5.79 10.06
C ALA A 91 10.63 4.61 9.09
N SER A 92 9.96 4.63 7.93
CA SER A 92 10.11 3.58 6.90
C SER A 92 11.48 3.62 6.23
N ARG A 93 11.99 4.80 5.84
CA ARG A 93 13.35 4.94 5.31
C ARG A 93 14.41 4.67 6.36
N ALA A 94 14.21 5.15 7.58
CA ALA A 94 15.05 4.87 8.73
C ALA A 94 15.20 3.37 8.99
N SER A 95 14.11 2.61 8.87
CA SER A 95 14.13 1.15 8.93
C SER A 95 15.00 0.53 7.84
N LYS A 96 14.83 0.94 6.58
CA LYS A 96 15.65 0.46 5.44
C LYS A 96 17.15 0.80 5.60
N LEU A 97 17.48 1.97 6.15
CA LEU A 97 18.87 2.41 6.34
C LEU A 97 19.56 1.73 7.54
N SER A 98 18.87 1.62 8.67
CA SER A 98 19.42 1.01 9.88
C SER A 98 19.34 -0.52 9.87
N GLY A 99 18.40 -1.09 9.11
CA GLY A 99 18.04 -2.51 9.19
C GLY A 99 17.16 -2.83 10.40
N TYR A 100 16.75 -1.84 11.19
CA TYR A 100 15.78 -2.04 12.27
C TYR A 100 14.36 -2.17 11.72
N ALA A 101 13.49 -2.85 12.47
CA ALA A 101 12.06 -2.87 12.16
C ALA A 101 11.47 -1.45 12.26
N GLN A 102 10.55 -1.10 11.36
CA GLN A 102 9.89 0.20 11.35
C GLN A 102 9.22 0.54 12.69
N ASP A 103 8.57 -0.44 13.32
CA ASP A 103 7.95 -0.26 14.64
C ASP A 103 8.98 0.03 15.73
N TYR A 104 10.15 -0.60 15.66
CA TYR A 104 11.22 -0.36 16.63
C TYR A 104 11.77 1.07 16.50
N VAL A 105 11.96 1.56 15.27
CA VAL A 105 12.31 2.97 15.03
C VAL A 105 11.25 3.90 15.61
N GLY A 106 9.96 3.58 15.45
CA GLY A 106 8.86 4.33 16.06
C GLY A 106 8.88 4.31 17.60
N GLN A 107 9.24 3.19 18.21
CA GLN A 107 9.41 3.08 19.66
C GLN A 107 10.59 3.92 20.16
N LEU A 108 11.73 3.90 19.45
CA LEU A 108 12.88 4.75 19.76
C LEU A 108 12.52 6.24 19.70
N ALA A 109 11.74 6.64 18.69
CA ALA A 109 11.23 8.00 18.55
C ALA A 109 10.31 8.40 19.73
N ARG A 110 9.30 7.58 20.04
CA ARG A 110 8.34 7.85 21.14
C ARG A 110 8.99 7.83 22.52
N SER A 111 10.02 7.01 22.70
CA SER A 111 10.79 6.94 23.96
C SER A 111 11.85 8.03 24.08
N GLY A 112 12.07 8.84 23.04
CA GLY A 112 13.06 9.92 23.03
C GLY A 112 14.51 9.45 23.02
N LYS A 113 14.77 8.16 22.73
CA LYS A 113 16.14 7.60 22.65
C LYS A 113 16.92 8.09 21.43
N VAL A 114 16.20 8.50 20.39
CA VAL A 114 16.74 9.08 19.17
C VAL A 114 16.00 10.39 18.91
N LEU A 115 16.73 11.41 18.47
CA LEU A 115 16.16 12.70 18.12
C LEU A 115 15.10 12.49 17.03
N SER A 116 13.87 12.92 17.31
CA SER A 116 12.74 12.66 16.43
C SER A 116 11.70 13.78 16.53
N ARG A 117 10.91 13.94 15.48
CA ARG A 117 9.86 14.93 15.36
C ARG A 117 8.61 14.30 14.76
N GLN A 118 7.46 14.56 15.39
CA GLN A 118 6.18 14.14 14.85
C GLN A 118 5.63 15.23 13.91
N VAL A 119 5.27 14.85 12.69
CA VAL A 119 4.64 15.73 11.69
C VAL A 119 3.36 15.05 11.21
N GLY A 120 2.22 15.60 11.60
CA GLY A 120 0.92 14.94 11.45
C GLY A 120 0.88 13.60 12.20
N THR A 121 0.57 12.52 11.47
CA THR A 121 0.54 11.15 12.02
C THR A 121 1.88 10.43 11.96
N ARG A 122 2.88 11.00 11.25
CA ARG A 122 4.15 10.32 10.97
C ARG A 122 5.27 10.81 11.87
N TRP A 123 6.17 9.89 12.20
CA TRP A 123 7.41 10.17 12.91
C TRP A 123 8.57 10.28 11.92
N TYR A 124 9.32 11.37 12.09
CA TYR A 124 10.55 11.64 11.40
C TYR A 124 11.69 11.55 12.41
N VAL A 125 12.75 10.85 12.05
CA VAL A 125 13.87 10.54 12.95
C VAL A 125 15.14 11.08 12.34
N ASP A 126 15.99 11.69 13.17
CA ASP A 126 17.30 12.18 12.76
C ASP A 126 18.17 11.01 12.31
N ARG A 127 18.74 11.14 11.10
CA ARG A 127 19.53 10.08 10.46
C ARG A 127 20.79 9.77 11.25
N GLU A 128 21.49 10.79 11.74
CA GLU A 128 22.78 10.63 12.42
C GLU A 128 22.59 9.97 13.78
N ALA A 129 21.66 10.49 14.59
CA ALA A 129 21.34 9.96 15.91
C ALA A 129 20.90 8.48 15.85
N LEU A 130 20.18 8.06 14.81
CA LEU A 130 19.77 6.67 14.63
C LEU A 130 20.98 5.74 14.36
N LEU A 131 21.94 6.21 13.56
CA LEU A 131 23.15 5.45 13.24
C LEU A 131 24.09 5.35 14.45
N GLU A 132 24.19 6.42 15.25
CA GLU A 132 24.93 6.40 16.51
C GLU A 132 24.35 5.39 17.49
N HIS A 133 23.03 5.42 17.70
CA HIS A 133 22.35 4.45 18.55
C HIS A 133 22.62 3.01 18.06
N LYS A 134 22.62 2.78 16.74
CA LYS A 134 22.97 1.46 16.19
C LYS A 134 24.40 1.06 16.49
N LYS A 135 25.37 1.95 16.27
CA LYS A 135 26.79 1.68 16.56
C LYS A 135 27.01 1.35 18.04
N GLU A 136 26.36 2.09 18.93
CA GLU A 136 26.42 1.84 20.37
C GLU A 136 25.87 0.44 20.71
N LYS A 137 24.69 0.08 20.19
CA LYS A 137 24.11 -1.25 20.42
C LYS A 137 24.92 -2.37 19.82
N ASP A 138 25.43 -2.20 18.61
CA ASP A 138 26.28 -3.20 17.95
C ASP A 138 27.59 -3.38 18.72
N ALA A 139 28.18 -2.31 19.26
CA ALA A 139 29.37 -2.38 20.10
C ALA A 139 29.11 -3.11 21.43
N LEU A 140 27.97 -2.84 22.08
CA LEU A 140 27.55 -3.56 23.29
C LEU A 140 27.34 -5.05 23.01
N LEU A 141 26.66 -5.38 21.91
CA LEU A 141 26.46 -6.78 21.49
C LEU A 141 27.80 -7.46 21.20
N ALA A 142 28.70 -6.80 20.49
CA ALA A 142 30.03 -7.32 20.20
C ALA A 142 30.84 -7.58 21.49
N ALA A 143 30.78 -6.68 22.47
CA ALA A 143 31.45 -6.86 23.76
C ALA A 143 30.88 -8.05 24.56
N VAL A 144 29.56 -8.18 24.59
CA VAL A 144 28.89 -9.34 25.24
C VAL A 144 29.26 -10.65 24.55
N GLN A 145 29.27 -10.67 23.22
CA GLN A 145 29.68 -11.84 22.44
C GLN A 145 31.15 -12.20 22.66
N ALA A 146 32.05 -11.22 22.66
CA ALA A 146 33.47 -11.45 22.94
C ALA A 146 33.69 -12.07 24.34
N ASN A 147 32.98 -11.56 25.35
CA ASN A 147 33.00 -12.12 26.70
C ASN A 147 32.45 -13.55 26.75
N ALA A 148 31.34 -13.83 26.05
CA ALA A 148 30.73 -15.16 26.01
C ALA A 148 31.62 -16.22 25.33
N VAL A 149 32.40 -15.82 24.32
CA VAL A 149 33.32 -16.71 23.58
C VAL A 149 34.71 -16.76 24.25
N GLY A 150 34.93 -15.99 25.33
CA GLY A 150 36.23 -15.94 26.03
C GLY A 150 37.33 -15.19 25.28
N ILE A 151 36.98 -14.48 24.20
CA ILE A 151 37.92 -13.64 23.44
C ILE A 151 38.04 -12.30 24.17
N ARG A 152 38.81 -12.26 25.27
CA ARG A 152 39.16 -11.00 25.91
C ARG A 152 40.14 -10.25 25.02
N ARG A 153 39.71 -9.10 24.48
CA ARG A 153 40.63 -8.14 23.88
C ARG A 153 41.44 -7.55 25.03
N ASN A 154 42.68 -8.00 25.18
CA ASN A 154 43.61 -7.41 26.14
C ASN A 154 43.69 -5.92 25.77
N GLU A 155 43.28 -5.03 26.67
CA GLU A 155 43.57 -3.61 26.49
C GLU A 155 45.08 -3.47 26.30
N PRO A 156 45.56 -2.65 25.35
CA PRO A 156 46.98 -2.38 25.25
C PRO A 156 47.40 -1.71 26.56
N GLN A 157 47.99 -2.51 27.46
CA GLN A 157 48.73 -1.98 28.59
C GLN A 157 49.73 -0.96 28.02
N PRO A 158 49.81 0.25 28.57
CA PRO A 158 50.87 1.17 28.22
C PRO A 158 52.19 0.41 28.34
N LEU A 159 52.95 0.39 27.24
CA LEU A 159 54.24 -0.28 27.13
C LEU A 159 55.25 0.46 28.02
N GLU A 160 55.17 0.25 29.33
CA GLU A 160 56.26 0.53 30.25
C GLU A 160 57.13 -0.72 30.35
N GLU A 161 58.30 -0.62 29.70
CA GLU A 161 59.55 -1.30 30.03
C GLU A 161 59.52 -2.80 30.34
N ALA A 162 59.83 -3.58 29.30
CA ALA A 162 60.62 -4.80 29.48
C ALA A 162 61.74 -4.82 28.44
N ALA A 163 62.87 -4.28 28.84
CA ALA A 163 64.15 -4.42 28.19
C ALA A 163 64.57 -5.92 28.14
N ASN A 164 64.87 -6.39 26.91
CA ASN A 164 65.90 -7.38 26.52
C ASN A 164 65.40 -8.29 25.38
N PRO A 165 65.93 -8.14 24.14
CA PRO A 165 65.45 -8.88 22.97
C PRO A 165 66.16 -10.24 22.73
N SER A 166 66.86 -10.82 23.70
CA SER A 166 67.81 -11.91 23.44
C SER A 166 67.40 -13.32 23.84
N GLU A 167 66.19 -13.60 24.33
CA GLU A 167 65.80 -14.97 24.68
C GLU A 167 64.30 -15.24 24.44
N ARG A 168 63.93 -15.63 23.22
CA ARG A 168 62.72 -16.42 22.97
C ARG A 168 63.03 -17.50 21.95
N PRO A 169 63.25 -18.76 22.36
CA PRO A 169 63.34 -19.84 21.39
C PRO A 169 61.95 -20.07 20.78
N LEU A 170 61.91 -20.22 19.45
CA LEU A 170 60.75 -20.66 18.69
C LEU A 170 60.44 -22.13 19.02
N GLY A 171 59.94 -22.38 20.22
CA GLY A 171 59.35 -23.65 20.61
C GLY A 171 57.86 -23.61 20.31
N LEU A 172 57.39 -24.48 19.42
CA LEU A 172 55.97 -24.80 19.34
C LEU A 172 55.54 -25.40 20.69
N HIS A 173 54.94 -24.58 21.55
CA HIS A 173 54.38 -25.00 22.84
C HIS A 173 52.99 -25.62 22.63
N PHE A 174 52.92 -26.77 21.97
CA PHE A 174 51.74 -27.65 22.05
C PHE A 174 52.06 -28.80 23.01
N ASN A 175 52.08 -28.50 24.30
CA ASN A 175 52.03 -29.54 25.32
C ASN A 175 50.56 -29.71 25.73
N TYR A 176 49.94 -30.82 25.33
CA TYR A 176 48.67 -31.23 25.89
C TYR A 176 48.89 -31.59 27.36
N ALA A 177 48.40 -30.75 28.27
CA ALA A 177 48.32 -31.10 29.67
C ALA A 177 47.20 -32.15 29.83
N PRO A 178 47.46 -33.33 30.40
CA PRO A 178 46.39 -34.28 30.71
C PRO A 178 45.50 -33.66 31.81
N GLU A 179 44.30 -33.24 31.43
CA GLU A 179 43.27 -32.79 32.38
C GLU A 179 42.61 -34.01 33.03
N HIS A 180 42.86 -34.19 34.34
CA HIS A 180 42.23 -35.23 35.16
C HIS A 180 41.00 -34.71 35.94
N ALA A 181 40.52 -33.51 35.62
CA ALA A 181 39.32 -32.96 36.23
C ALA A 181 38.07 -33.37 35.46
N ASP A 182 36.98 -33.65 36.17
CA ASP A 182 35.68 -33.89 35.54
C ASP A 182 35.24 -32.63 34.80
N LEU A 183 35.09 -32.72 33.48
CA LEU A 183 34.59 -31.64 32.61
C LEU A 183 33.09 -31.38 32.76
N LEU A 184 32.43 -32.05 33.71
CA LEU A 184 31.02 -31.85 34.00
C LEU A 184 30.86 -30.75 35.07
N PRO A 185 29.95 -29.78 34.86
CA PRO A 185 29.66 -28.78 35.87
C PRO A 185 29.10 -29.46 37.12
N ARG A 186 29.84 -29.40 38.24
CA ARG A 186 29.36 -29.88 39.54
C ARG A 186 28.34 -28.90 40.06
N LEU A 187 27.08 -29.31 40.10
CA LEU A 187 26.00 -28.57 40.75
C LEU A 187 26.34 -28.49 42.24
N SER A 188 26.57 -27.28 42.74
CA SER A 188 26.68 -27.04 44.17
C SER A 188 25.32 -27.38 44.80
N GLU A 189 25.26 -28.44 45.60
CA GLU A 189 24.16 -28.62 46.54
C GLU A 189 24.22 -27.44 47.51
N ASN A 190 23.24 -26.53 47.41
CA ASN A 190 23.12 -25.39 48.31
C ASN A 190 22.90 -25.94 49.73
N PRO A 191 23.76 -25.64 50.72
CA PRO A 191 23.63 -26.12 52.09
C PRO A 191 22.52 -25.39 52.87
N SER A 192 21.60 -24.70 52.20
CA SER A 192 20.56 -23.86 52.83
C SER A 192 19.23 -24.59 53.04
N LEU A 193 19.20 -25.92 53.11
CA LEU A 193 17.97 -26.70 53.31
C LEU A 193 17.97 -27.60 54.56
N GLU A 194 19.01 -27.53 55.40
CA GLU A 194 19.01 -28.19 56.71
C GLU A 194 18.97 -27.17 57.84
N GLU A 195 17.82 -26.54 58.04
CA GLU A 195 17.35 -26.05 59.36
C GLU A 195 15.99 -25.36 59.18
N ASP A 196 14.89 -26.11 59.31
CA ASP A 196 13.89 -25.84 60.35
C ASP A 196 12.82 -26.95 60.32
N ARG A 197 12.92 -27.85 61.30
CA ARG A 197 11.86 -28.81 61.60
C ARG A 197 10.87 -28.17 62.56
N THR A 198 10.05 -27.25 62.07
CA THR A 198 8.75 -26.97 62.68
C THR A 198 7.71 -26.72 61.60
N LYS A 199 6.73 -27.64 61.49
CA LYS A 199 5.57 -27.51 60.61
C LYS A 199 4.81 -26.21 60.91
N PRO A 200 4.35 -25.51 59.89
CA PRO A 200 2.95 -25.12 59.80
C PRO A 200 2.29 -25.91 58.65
N GLU A 201 1.05 -26.31 58.87
CA GLU A 201 0.23 -27.09 57.94
C GLU A 201 0.21 -26.43 56.55
N GLU A 202 0.56 -27.21 55.52
CA GLU A 202 0.45 -26.80 54.12
C GLU A 202 -1.04 -26.65 53.76
N GLU A 203 -1.54 -25.41 53.77
CA GLU A 203 -2.77 -25.08 53.07
C GLU A 203 -2.52 -25.27 51.56
N ILE A 204 -2.98 -26.41 51.04
CA ILE A 204 -2.98 -26.71 49.62
C ILE A 204 -3.88 -25.69 48.91
N HIS A 205 -3.29 -24.63 48.39
CA HIS A 205 -4.00 -23.67 47.54
C HIS A 205 -4.19 -24.30 46.14
N ALA A 206 -5.30 -25.02 45.99
CA ALA A 206 -5.72 -25.57 44.70
C ALA A 206 -6.18 -24.42 43.79
N ILE A 207 -5.33 -24.03 42.84
CA ILE A 207 -5.68 -23.08 41.79
C ILE A 207 -6.58 -23.83 40.78
N PRO A 208 -7.86 -23.46 40.62
CA PRO A 208 -8.74 -24.14 39.69
C PRO A 208 -8.36 -23.76 38.25
N ILE A 209 -7.77 -24.71 37.52
CA ILE A 209 -7.51 -24.57 36.09
C ILE A 209 -8.77 -24.94 35.33
N HIS A 210 -9.48 -23.94 34.80
CA HIS A 210 -10.62 -24.16 33.90
C HIS A 210 -10.13 -24.48 32.49
N ILE A 211 -10.13 -25.77 32.13
CA ILE A 211 -9.82 -26.21 30.77
C ILE A 211 -11.08 -26.07 29.91
N VAL A 212 -11.14 -25.05 29.06
CA VAL A 212 -12.21 -24.91 28.06
C VAL A 212 -11.95 -25.90 26.92
N ARG A 213 -12.52 -27.10 27.05
CA ARG A 213 -12.54 -28.10 25.98
C ARG A 213 -13.50 -27.58 24.90
N ARG A 214 -12.98 -26.99 23.82
CA ARG A 214 -13.80 -26.67 22.65
C ARG A 214 -14.12 -27.99 21.96
N GLU A 215 -15.28 -28.56 22.27
CA GLU A 215 -15.83 -29.70 21.56
C GLU A 215 -16.09 -29.28 20.11
N SER A 216 -15.21 -29.67 19.20
CA SER A 216 -15.50 -29.66 17.78
C SER A 216 -16.45 -30.82 17.49
N SER A 217 -17.75 -30.62 17.77
CA SER A 217 -18.79 -31.52 17.30
C SER A 217 -18.91 -31.35 15.78
N VAL A 218 -18.17 -32.16 15.02
CA VAL A 218 -18.52 -32.43 13.62
C VAL A 218 -19.77 -33.30 13.65
N ARG A 219 -20.93 -32.64 13.70
CA ARG A 219 -22.22 -33.29 13.53
C ARG A 219 -22.44 -33.47 12.03
N HIS A 220 -22.19 -34.66 11.50
CA HIS A 220 -22.80 -35.07 10.25
C HIS A 220 -24.32 -35.12 10.47
N GLN A 221 -25.00 -34.05 10.05
CA GLN A 221 -26.44 -34.07 9.87
C GLN A 221 -26.70 -34.62 8.46
N THR A 222 -27.20 -35.85 8.39
CA THR A 222 -28.02 -36.27 7.26
C THR A 222 -29.25 -35.37 7.23
N ALA A 223 -29.39 -34.60 6.15
CA ALA A 223 -30.49 -33.69 5.96
C ALA A 223 -31.81 -34.47 5.81
N PRO A 224 -32.85 -34.18 6.61
CA PRO A 224 -34.21 -34.42 6.16
C PRO A 224 -34.58 -33.33 5.15
N GLN A 225 -35.20 -33.75 4.05
CA GLN A 225 -35.70 -32.89 2.99
C GLN A 225 -36.63 -31.82 3.57
N SER A 226 -36.24 -30.55 3.48
CA SER A 226 -37.11 -29.43 3.79
C SER A 226 -37.78 -28.94 2.51
N GLU A 227 -39.09 -29.02 2.52
CA GLU A 227 -40.02 -28.51 1.53
C GLU A 227 -39.75 -27.03 1.19
N ILE A 228 -39.86 -26.74 -0.10
CA ILE A 228 -39.74 -25.41 -0.69
C ILE A 228 -40.97 -24.61 -0.30
N SER A 229 -40.88 -23.81 0.76
CA SER A 229 -41.84 -22.74 1.04
C SER A 229 -41.26 -21.39 0.58
N LYS A 230 -41.86 -20.88 -0.50
CA LYS A 230 -41.58 -19.57 -1.08
C LYS A 230 -42.10 -18.49 -0.12
N THR A 231 -41.21 -17.67 0.43
CA THR A 231 -41.60 -16.41 1.08
C THR A 231 -41.15 -15.23 0.21
N PRO A 232 -42.01 -14.21 0.02
CA PRO A 232 -41.77 -13.14 -0.94
C PRO A 232 -40.73 -12.13 -0.44
N SER A 233 -39.93 -11.67 -1.39
CA SER A 233 -38.98 -10.58 -1.26
C SER A 233 -39.64 -9.32 -0.69
N ARG A 234 -39.23 -8.93 0.51
CA ARG A 234 -39.51 -7.60 1.04
C ARG A 234 -38.63 -6.57 0.32
N LEU A 235 -39.27 -5.89 -0.62
CA LEU A 235 -38.82 -4.66 -1.25
C LEU A 235 -38.35 -3.65 -0.20
N TRP A 236 -37.05 -3.37 -0.21
CA TRP A 236 -36.45 -2.32 0.60
C TRP A 236 -36.75 -0.98 -0.07
N GLN A 237 -37.74 -0.28 0.47
CA GLN A 237 -38.19 1.02 0.03
C GLN A 237 -37.10 2.06 0.30
N TYR A 238 -36.58 2.66 -0.77
CA TYR A 238 -35.80 3.89 -0.72
C TYR A 238 -36.66 5.01 -0.11
N ARG A 239 -36.26 5.49 1.07
CA ARG A 239 -36.74 6.76 1.60
C ARG A 239 -36.28 7.87 0.67
N THR A 240 -37.27 8.50 0.05
CA THR A 240 -37.24 9.81 -0.58
C THR A 240 -36.68 10.83 0.41
N GLY A 241 -35.68 11.61 -0.01
CA GLY A 241 -35.11 12.60 0.90
C GLY A 241 -33.90 13.43 0.46
N VAL A 242 -33.40 13.36 -0.78
CA VAL A 242 -32.42 14.35 -1.27
C VAL A 242 -32.38 14.44 -2.80
N ALA A 243 -33.45 14.95 -3.41
CA ALA A 243 -33.40 15.51 -4.76
C ALA A 243 -34.52 16.57 -4.84
N PRO A 244 -34.19 17.86 -4.64
CA PRO A 244 -34.13 18.72 -5.81
C PRO A 244 -33.15 19.91 -5.67
N LYS A 245 -31.98 19.75 -5.02
CA LYS A 245 -30.99 20.85 -4.94
C LYS A 245 -29.82 20.76 -5.92
N LEU A 246 -29.54 19.59 -6.50
CA LEU A 246 -28.44 19.40 -7.46
C LEU A 246 -28.82 19.74 -8.92
N LEU A 247 -30.10 19.67 -9.30
CA LEU A 247 -30.55 20.02 -10.66
C LEU A 247 -30.57 21.54 -10.94
N ALA A 248 -30.64 22.38 -9.90
CA ALA A 248 -30.60 23.83 -10.06
C ALA A 248 -29.18 24.35 -10.39
N VAL A 249 -28.12 23.68 -9.91
CA VAL A 249 -26.73 24.10 -10.15
C VAL A 249 -26.24 23.69 -11.54
N LEU A 250 -26.68 22.52 -12.04
CA LEU A 250 -26.32 22.01 -13.38
C LEU A 250 -27.01 22.75 -14.53
N SER A 251 -28.19 23.34 -14.31
CA SER A 251 -28.87 24.16 -15.32
C SER A 251 -28.27 25.57 -15.43
N LEU A 252 -27.78 26.15 -14.33
CA LEU A 252 -27.16 27.49 -14.35
C LEU A 252 -25.82 27.52 -15.10
N THR A 253 -25.03 26.43 -15.04
CA THR A 253 -23.75 26.33 -15.77
C THR A 253 -23.95 26.08 -17.27
N LEU A 254 -25.03 25.39 -17.67
CA LEU A 254 -25.34 25.16 -19.09
C LEU A 254 -25.83 26.44 -19.79
N ILE A 255 -26.58 27.31 -19.09
CA ILE A 255 -27.10 28.57 -19.65
C ILE A 255 -25.96 29.60 -19.85
N LEU A 256 -24.97 29.64 -18.94
CA LEU A 256 -23.78 30.49 -19.12
C LEU A 256 -22.87 29.99 -20.25
N GLY A 257 -22.71 28.67 -20.42
CA GLY A 257 -21.90 28.07 -21.50
C GLY A 257 -22.46 28.30 -22.91
N VAL A 258 -23.79 28.29 -23.08
CA VAL A 258 -24.41 28.50 -24.41
C VAL A 258 -24.43 29.99 -24.81
N SER A 259 -24.48 30.92 -23.84
CA SER A 259 -24.40 32.36 -24.14
C SER A 259 -23.02 32.82 -24.64
N SER A 260 -21.94 32.15 -24.22
CA SER A 260 -20.57 32.48 -24.66
C SER A 260 -20.24 32.02 -26.08
N LEU A 261 -21.01 31.08 -26.65
CA LEU A 261 -20.76 30.53 -27.99
C LEU A 261 -21.53 31.25 -29.10
N ILE A 262 -22.61 31.96 -28.75
CA ILE A 262 -23.40 32.79 -29.69
C ILE A 262 -22.70 34.14 -29.94
N ALA A 263 -21.93 34.65 -28.97
CA ALA A 263 -21.11 35.86 -29.16
C ALA A 263 -19.90 35.64 -30.10
N PHE A 264 -19.39 34.41 -30.23
CA PHE A 264 -18.20 34.12 -31.05
C PHE A 264 -18.52 33.93 -32.54
N ARG A 265 -19.79 33.74 -32.91
CA ARG A 265 -20.22 33.62 -34.32
C ARG A 265 -20.61 34.96 -34.96
N GLY A 266 -20.60 36.06 -34.20
CA GLY A 266 -20.88 37.43 -34.68
C GLY A 266 -19.65 38.22 -35.13
N ILE A 267 -18.42 37.70 -34.93
CA ILE A 267 -17.16 38.43 -35.22
C ILE A 267 -16.47 37.94 -36.51
N ALA A 268 -16.97 36.87 -37.14
CA ALA A 268 -16.40 36.32 -38.38
C ALA A 268 -17.07 36.82 -39.68
N GLY A 269 -17.95 37.83 -39.59
CA GLY A 269 -18.75 38.31 -40.72
C GLY A 269 -18.78 39.83 -40.84
N SER A 270 -17.63 40.50 -40.83
CA SER A 270 -17.46 41.90 -41.26
C SER A 270 -15.98 42.29 -41.36
N PHE A 271 -15.27 41.75 -42.35
CA PHE A 271 -14.00 42.31 -42.81
C PHE A 271 -14.02 42.42 -44.33
N ALA A 272 -14.88 43.31 -44.83
CA ALA A 272 -14.83 43.85 -46.18
C ALA A 272 -15.35 45.28 -46.12
N GLY A 273 -14.46 46.27 -46.17
CA GLY A 273 -14.83 47.67 -46.39
C GLY A 273 -14.13 48.69 -45.48
N ASN A 274 -13.15 49.38 -46.07
CA ASN A 274 -12.61 50.72 -45.78
C ASN A 274 -12.07 51.11 -44.38
N PRO A 275 -10.83 51.66 -44.30
CA PRO A 275 -10.28 52.25 -43.08
C PRO A 275 -10.52 53.76 -43.04
N ALA A 276 -11.38 54.23 -42.14
CA ALA A 276 -11.39 55.64 -41.74
C ALA A 276 -12.06 55.86 -40.38
N LYS A 277 -11.25 56.40 -39.46
CA LYS A 277 -11.60 57.16 -38.24
C LYS A 277 -11.99 56.38 -36.98
N ASN A 278 -11.16 56.63 -35.96
CA ASN A 278 -11.44 56.85 -34.53
C ASN A 278 -12.27 55.80 -33.78
N GLU A 279 -11.63 55.08 -32.87
CA GLU A 279 -11.63 55.33 -31.42
C GLU A 279 -10.99 54.12 -30.73
N SER A 280 -9.86 54.35 -30.07
CA SER A 280 -9.11 53.31 -29.36
C SER A 280 -9.82 52.95 -28.05
N PHE A 281 -10.44 51.78 -28.07
CA PHE A 281 -10.83 51.01 -26.89
C PHE A 281 -9.60 50.73 -26.02
N ALA A 282 -9.55 51.30 -24.81
CA ALA A 282 -8.60 50.93 -23.78
C ALA A 282 -9.19 49.77 -22.95
N VAL A 283 -8.44 48.68 -22.95
CA VAL A 283 -8.69 47.42 -22.24
C VAL A 283 -8.20 47.54 -20.79
N VAL A 284 -9.02 47.04 -19.86
CA VAL A 284 -8.65 46.49 -18.54
C VAL A 284 -8.17 47.47 -17.46
N SER A 285 -9.05 47.71 -16.49
CA SER A 285 -8.70 47.72 -15.06
C SER A 285 -9.98 47.73 -14.22
N GLY A 286 -10.18 46.70 -13.40
CA GLY A 286 -11.22 46.71 -12.37
C GLY A 286 -12.09 45.46 -12.29
N ALA A 287 -11.56 44.36 -11.77
CA ALA A 287 -12.28 43.37 -10.97
C ALA A 287 -11.34 42.23 -10.51
N LEU A 288 -10.25 42.58 -9.80
CA LEU A 288 -9.34 41.63 -9.16
C LEU A 288 -9.34 41.87 -7.63
N GLY A 289 -10.54 41.87 -7.03
CA GLY A 289 -10.69 42.14 -5.59
C GLY A 289 -11.84 41.39 -4.91
N GLY A 290 -12.45 40.39 -5.57
CA GLY A 290 -13.67 39.74 -5.08
C GLY A 290 -13.53 38.26 -4.66
N LEU A 291 -12.36 37.63 -4.86
CA LEU A 291 -12.25 36.17 -4.73
C LEU A 291 -11.69 35.69 -3.39
N ASP A 292 -10.95 36.52 -2.64
CA ASP A 292 -10.32 36.09 -1.37
C ASP A 292 -11.31 35.93 -0.21
N GLY A 293 -12.44 36.65 -0.25
CA GLY A 293 -13.48 36.53 0.78
C GLY A 293 -14.31 35.25 0.67
N VAL A 294 -14.47 34.72 -0.54
CA VAL A 294 -15.31 33.54 -0.80
C VAL A 294 -14.57 32.26 -0.39
N THR A 295 -13.26 32.21 -0.59
CA THR A 295 -12.39 31.12 -0.13
C THR A 295 -12.33 31.04 1.39
N ALA A 296 -12.15 32.16 2.09
CA ALA A 296 -12.12 32.18 3.56
C ALA A 296 -13.46 31.77 4.20
N MET A 297 -14.59 32.09 3.54
CA MET A 297 -15.92 31.71 4.03
C MET A 297 -16.22 30.22 3.83
N LEU A 298 -15.74 29.62 2.73
CA LEU A 298 -15.85 28.19 2.46
C LEU A 298 -15.03 27.34 3.44
N GLU A 299 -13.82 27.80 3.76
CA GLU A 299 -12.93 27.10 4.70
C GLU A 299 -13.53 27.05 6.12
N ARG A 300 -14.22 28.13 6.53
CA ARG A 300 -14.93 28.20 7.82
C ARG A 300 -16.20 27.35 7.88
N LEU A 301 -16.81 27.02 6.74
CA LEU A 301 -18.01 26.19 6.65
C LEU A 301 -17.71 24.69 6.59
N LEU A 302 -16.52 24.31 6.13
CA LEU A 302 -16.14 22.92 5.88
C LEU A 302 -15.31 22.28 7.02
N VAL A 303 -14.73 23.07 7.92
CA VAL A 303 -13.93 22.56 9.04
C VAL A 303 -14.73 22.59 10.35
N PRO A 304 -15.13 21.44 10.92
CA PRO A 304 -15.73 21.41 12.25
C PRO A 304 -14.68 21.75 13.32
N GLU A 305 -14.86 22.87 14.02
CA GLU A 305 -14.02 23.24 15.17
C GLU A 305 -14.23 22.24 16.32
N ILE A 306 -13.18 21.49 16.66
CA ILE A 306 -13.15 20.64 17.86
C ILE A 306 -12.67 21.51 19.02
N ILE A 307 -13.60 22.04 19.80
CA ILE A 307 -13.29 22.76 21.04
C ILE A 307 -13.14 21.74 22.17
N TYR A 308 -11.91 21.46 22.59
CA TYR A 308 -11.64 20.62 23.76
C TYR A 308 -11.84 21.41 25.06
N ARG A 309 -12.96 21.20 25.75
CA ARG A 309 -13.13 21.64 27.14
C ARG A 309 -12.55 20.59 28.08
N ARG A 310 -11.47 20.95 28.78
CA ARG A 310 -10.92 20.16 29.88
C ARG A 310 -11.92 20.17 31.05
N SER A 311 -12.44 19.01 31.45
CA SER A 311 -13.17 18.89 32.73
C SER A 311 -12.17 19.03 33.88
N ARG A 312 -12.53 19.83 34.89
CA ARG A 312 -11.82 19.87 36.16
C ARG A 312 -12.09 18.60 36.97
#